data_AF-A0AAJ2JR39-F1
#
_entry.id   AF-A0AAJ2JR39-F1
#
_cell.length_a   1.000
_cell.length_b   1.000
_cell.length_c   1.000
_cell.angle_alpha   90.00
_cell.angle_beta   90.00
_cell.angle_gamma   90.00
#
_symmetry.space_group_name_H-M   'P 1'
#
loop_
_entity.id
_entity.type
_entity.pdbx_description
1 polymer ?
#
loop_
_entity_poly.entity_id
_entity_poly.type
_entity_poly.pdbx_seq_one_letter_code
_entity_poly.pdbx_strand_id
1 'polypeptide(L)' 'MVYIGNFEKKMEELEEDGKTCVIVAWKKKAIGIIAVADTLKNFPRRQ' A
#
# COMPACT_ATOMS: atom_id res chain seq x y z
N MET A 1 -6.56 20.64 -1.16
CA MET A 1 -6.03 19.85 -0.03
C MET A 1 -6.56 18.45 -0.21
N VAL A 2 -5.71 17.42 -0.28
CA VAL A 2 -6.21 16.05 -0.44
C VAL A 2 -6.71 15.57 0.92
N TYR A 3 -7.99 15.20 1.00
CA TYR A 3 -8.60 14.63 2.20
C TYR A 3 -8.17 13.16 2.33
N ILE A 4 -7.66 12.76 3.50
CA ILE A 4 -7.18 11.39 3.73
C ILE A 4 -8.29 10.36 3.53
N GLY A 5 -9.55 10.69 3.85
CA GLY A 5 -10.68 9.79 3.62
C GLY A 5 -10.91 9.42 2.16
N ASN A 6 -10.36 10.17 1.20
CA ASN A 6 -10.39 9.75 -0.22
C ASN A 6 -9.56 8.49 -0.48
N PHE A 7 -8.67 8.11 0.43
CA PHE A 7 -7.85 6.90 0.33
C PHE A 7 -8.41 5.70 1.11
N GLU A 8 -9.41 5.89 1.99
CA GLU A 8 -9.93 4.82 2.87
C GLU A 8 -10.32 3.58 2.08
N LYS A 9 -11.20 3.71 1.09
CA LYS A 9 -11.63 2.59 0.26
C LYS A 9 -10.45 1.88 -0.42
N LYS A 10 -9.46 2.64 -0.89
CA LYS A 10 -8.29 2.06 -1.57
C LYS A 10 -7.34 1.37 -0.59
N MET A 11 -7.20 1.90 0.62
CA MET A 11 -6.41 1.28 1.68
C MET A 11 -7.06 -0.02 2.15
N GLU A 12 -8.38 -0.03 2.31
CA GLU A 12 -9.15 -1.23 2.67
C GLU A 12 -8.97 -2.34 1.62
N GLU A 13 -9.15 -2.04 0.33
CA GLU A 13 -8.91 -3.00 -0.77
C GLU A 13 -7.48 -3.58 -0.75
N LEU A 14 -6.47 -2.75 -0.46
CA LEU A 14 -5.07 -3.18 -0.42
C LEU A 14 -4.72 -3.99 0.83
N GLU A 15 -5.34 -3.68 1.96
CA GLU A 15 -5.17 -4.41 3.22
C GLU A 15 -5.89 -5.75 3.20
N GLU A 16 -7.07 -5.83 2.57
CA GLU A 16 -7.78 -7.10 2.29
C GLU A 16 -6.94 -8.03 1.40
N ASP A 17 -6.17 -7.48 0.46
CA ASP A 17 -5.20 -8.22 -0.34
C ASP A 17 -3.95 -8.68 0.45
N GLY A 18 -3.88 -8.41 1.76
CA GLY A 18 -2.75 -8.77 2.62
C GLY A 18 -1.53 -7.85 2.48
N LYS A 19 -1.68 -6.65 1.93
CA LYS A 19 -0.60 -5.65 1.83
C LYS A 19 -0.64 -4.70 3.03
N THR A 20 0.50 -4.15 3.40
CA THR A 20 0.59 -3.07 4.39
C THR A 20 0.52 -1.71 3.68
N CYS A 21 -0.46 -0.87 4.03
CA CYS A 21 -0.61 0.48 3.48
C CYS A 21 0.15 1.54 4.30
N VAL A 22 0.84 2.46 3.61
CA VAL A 22 1.54 3.60 4.23
C VAL A 22 1.10 4.90 3.55
N ILE A 23 0.63 5.87 4.32
CA ILE A 23 0.28 7.20 3.81
C ILE A 23 1.54 8.08 3.74
N VAL A 24 1.75 8.73 2.60
CA VAL A 24 2.84 9.69 2.40
C VAL A 24 2.29 11.11 2.43
N ALA A 25 2.87 11.97 3.28
CA ALA A 25 2.50 13.37 3.40
C ALA A 25 3.73 14.30 3.29
N TRP A 26 3.57 15.43 2.60
CA TRP A 26 4.59 16.46 2.46
C TRP A 26 4.00 17.84 2.63
N LYS A 27 4.69 18.73 3.36
CA LYS A 27 4.24 20.11 3.62
C LYS A 27 2.76 20.16 4.07
N LYS A 28 2.38 19.28 5.02
CA LYS A 28 1.01 19.14 5.57
C LYS A 28 -0.06 18.75 4.54
N LYS A 29 0.32 18.13 3.42
CA LYS A 29 -0.60 17.60 2.40
C LYS A 29 -0.33 16.11 2.20
N ALA A 30 -1.38 15.30 2.23
CA ALA A 30 -1.29 13.92 1.76
C ALA A 30 -0.96 13.93 0.26
N ILE A 31 0.06 13.16 -0.13
CA ILE A 31 0.49 13.01 -1.53
C ILE A 31 -0.11 11.72 -2.11
N GLY A 32 -0.16 10.64 -1.32
CA GLY A 32 -0.68 9.35 -1.76
C GLY A 32 -0.44 8.23 -0.75
N ILE A 33 -0.65 6.99 -1.20
CA ILE A 33 -0.45 5.77 -0.42
C ILE A 33 0.57 4.85 -1.12
N ILE A 34 1.37 4.13 -0.33
CA ILE A 34 2.28 3.08 -0.77
C ILE A 34 1.76 1.75 -0.21
N ALA A 35 1.57 0.75 -1.08
CA ALA A 35 1.26 -0.61 -0.66
C ALA A 35 2.54 -1.44 -0.63
N VAL A 36 2.86 -2.01 0.53
CA VAL A 36 4.02 -2.88 0.74
C VAL A 36 3.51 -4.31 0.87
N ALA A 37 3.98 -5.19 -0.01
CA ALA A 37 3.70 -6.63 0.05
C ALA A 37 5.01 -7.38 0.22
N ASP A 38 5.02 -8.43 1.04
CA ASP A 38 6.14 -9.36 1.04
C ASP A 38 6.13 -10.14 -0.28
N THR A 39 7.29 -10.25 -0.91
CA THR A 39 7.44 -11.01 -2.14
C THR A 39 8.30 -12.22 -1.84
N LEU A 40 7.69 -13.40 -1.84
CA LEU A 40 8.46 -14.64 -1.78
C LEU A 40 9.29 -14.75 -3.07
N LYS A 41 10.62 -14.82 -2.94
CA LYS A 41 11.50 -15.17 -4.06
C LYS A 41 11.15 -16.59 -4.51
N ASN A 42 10.59 -16.73 -5.71
CA ASN A 42 10.40 -18.03 -6.33
C ASN A 42 11.76 -18.62 -6.71
N PHE A 43 12.27 -19.54 -5.90
CA PHE A 43 13.33 -20.45 -6.33
C PHE A 43 12.67 -21.54 -7.18
N PRO A 44 12.97 -21.65 -8.49
CA PRO A 44 12.51 -22.80 -9.25
C PRO A 44 13.09 -24.05 -8.59
N ARG A 45 12.22 -25.02 -8.25
CA ARG A 45 12.69 -26.32 -7.77
C ARG A 45 13.52 -26.94 -8.89
N ARG A 46 14.82 -27.17 -8.63
CA ARG A 46 15.61 -28.07 -9.46
C ARG A 46 14.99 -29.46 -9.33
N GLN A 47 14.29 -29.89 -10.38
CA GLN A 47 14.04 -31.31 -10.62
C GLN A 47 15.37 -32.00 -10.95
#